data_AF-A0A2H0B2M7-F1
#
_entry.id   AF-A0A2H0B2M7-F1
#
_cell.length_a   1.000
_cell.length_b   1.000
_cell.length_c   1.000
_cell.angle_alpha   90.00
_cell.angle_beta   90.00
_cell.angle_gamma   90.00
#
_symmetry.space_group_name_H-M   'P 1'
#
loop_
_entity.id
_entity.type
_entity.pdbx_description
1 polymer ?
#
loop_
_entity_poly.entity_id
_entity_poly.type
_entity_poly.pdbx_seq_one_letter_code
_entity_poly.pdbx_strand_id
1 'polypeptide(L)' 'MVRRKRLSKSILIQAAEIFGNVSVAWFSAGVIIPILGAISDPVEFTLRLLQSLGMAGFFFWSSLELAKRGRK' A
#
# COMPACT_ATOMS: atom_id res chain seq x y z
N MET A 1 1.23 11.51 32.94
CA MET A 1 0.64 10.18 32.62
C MET A 1 -0.06 10.28 31.27
N VAL A 2 0.62 9.93 30.17
CA VAL A 2 0.07 10.07 28.81
C VAL A 2 -0.99 8.99 28.59
N ARG A 3 -2.28 9.36 28.63
CA ARG A 3 -3.38 8.46 28.23
C ARG A 3 -3.18 8.09 26.76
N ARG A 4 -2.64 6.91 26.47
CA ARG A 4 -2.69 6.31 25.13
C ARG A 4 -4.17 6.17 24.75
N LYS A 5 -4.71 7.13 24.00
CA LYS A 5 -6.04 7.02 23.39
C LYS A 5 -5.99 5.80 22.48
N ARG A 6 -6.60 4.68 22.90
CA ARG A 6 -6.84 3.55 22.00
C ARG A 6 -7.64 4.09 20.82
N LEU A 7 -7.10 3.97 19.61
CA LEU A 7 -7.85 4.25 18.39
C LEU A 7 -9.11 3.38 18.40
N SER A 8 -10.25 3.98 18.06
CA SER A 8 -11.52 3.25 17.92
C SER A 8 -11.37 2.15 16.86
N LYS A 9 -12.01 1.00 17.07
CA LYS A 9 -11.99 -0.13 16.13
C LYS A 9 -12.43 0.28 14.72
N SER A 10 -13.40 1.18 14.60
CA SER A 10 -13.85 1.67 13.28
C SER A 10 -12.77 2.47 12.55
N ILE A 11 -11.97 3.25 13.27
CA ILE A 11 -10.86 4.03 12.70
C ILE A 11 -9.76 3.09 12.18
N LEU A 12 -9.49 2.00 12.91
CA LEU A 12 -8.52 0.99 12.45
C LEU A 12 -8.98 0.27 11.19
N ILE A 13 -10.28 -0.01 11.07
CA ILE A 13 -10.86 -0.63 9.87
C ILE A 13 -10.82 0.35 8.69
N GLN A 14 -11.22 1.61 8.87
CA GLN A 14 -11.12 2.63 7.82
C GLN A 14 -9.68 2.86 7.38
N ALA A 15 -8.74 2.92 8.33
CA ALA A 15 -7.34 3.02 8.00
C ALA A 15 -6.87 1.79 7.19
N ALA A 16 -7.29 0.58 7.55
CA ALA A 16 -6.99 -0.61 6.77
C ALA A 16 -7.51 -0.51 5.32
N GLU A 17 -8.74 -0.04 5.13
CA GLU A 17 -9.32 0.16 3.79
C GLU A 17 -8.53 1.18 2.96
N ILE A 18 -8.17 2.33 3.55
CA ILE A 18 -7.36 3.35 2.88
C ILE A 18 -6.00 2.77 2.47
N PHE A 19 -5.31 2.09 3.38
CA PHE A 19 -4.03 1.47 3.10
C PHE A 19 -4.14 0.37 2.03
N GLY A 20 -5.25 -0.38 2.01
CA GLY A 20 -5.55 -1.35 0.96
C GLY A 20 -5.71 -0.68 -0.40
N ASN A 21 -6.47 0.42 -0.48
CA ASN A 21 -6.65 1.17 -1.73
C ASN A 21 -5.34 1.79 -2.22
N VAL A 22 -4.52 2.33 -1.31
CA VAL A 22 -3.20 2.87 -1.64
C VAL A 22 -2.26 1.78 -2.17
N SER A 23 -2.30 0.58 -1.59
CA SER A 23 -1.55 -0.58 -2.11
C SER A 23 -1.90 -0.89 -3.56
N VAL A 24 -3.20 -0.99 -3.87
CA VAL A 24 -3.68 -1.24 -5.24
C VAL A 24 -3.26 -0.11 -6.18
N ALA A 25 -3.37 1.15 -5.75
CA ALA A 25 -2.95 2.30 -6.55
C ALA A 25 -1.45 2.25 -6.90
N TRP A 26 -0.59 1.91 -5.93
CA TRP A 26 0.86 1.73 -6.18
C TRP A 26 1.15 0.59 -7.14
N PHE A 27 0.45 -0.54 -7.00
CA PHE A 27 0.56 -1.66 -7.93
C PHE A 27 0.17 -1.25 -9.36
N SER A 28 -1.00 -0.63 -9.51
CA SER A 28 -1.50 -0.17 -10.81
C SER A 28 -0.58 0.88 -11.44
N ALA A 29 -0.11 1.86 -10.67
CA ALA A 29 0.84 2.88 -11.14
C ALA A 29 2.15 2.23 -11.62
N GLY A 30 2.67 1.27 -10.86
CA GLY A 30 3.91 0.56 -11.18
C GLY A 30 3.85 -0.30 -12.43
N VAL A 31 2.67 -0.74 -12.84
CA VAL A 31 2.47 -1.53 -14.07
C VAL A 31 2.09 -0.62 -15.23
N ILE A 32 1.11 0.26 -15.05
CA ILE A 32 0.51 1.05 -16.13
C ILE A 32 1.45 2.17 -16.58
N ILE A 33 2.08 2.91 -15.66
CA ILE A 33 2.92 4.06 -16.02
C ILE A 33 4.12 3.64 -16.87
N PRO A 34 4.87 2.58 -16.54
CA PRO A 34 5.99 2.15 -17.38
C PRO A 34 5.56 1.65 -18.78
N ILE A 35 4.37 1.02 -18.88
CA ILE A 35 3.80 0.58 -20.17
C ILE A 35 3.40 1.79 -21.01
N LEU A 36 2.69 2.77 -20.44
CA LEU A 36 2.23 3.96 -21.16
C LEU A 36 3.35 4.97 -21.44
N GLY A 37 4.35 5.04 -20.56
CA GLY A 37 5.51 5.91 -20.69
C GLY A 37 6.55 5.42 -21.71
N ALA A 38 6.28 4.30 -22.38
CA ALA A 38 7.16 3.68 -23.36
C ALA A 38 8.61 3.55 -22.86
N ILE A 39 8.79 3.11 -21.60
CA ILE A 39 10.12 2.87 -21.05
C ILE A 39 10.76 1.75 -21.86
N SER A 40 11.69 2.13 -22.74
CA SER A 40 12.35 1.21 -23.68
C SER A 40 13.50 0.44 -23.02
N ASP A 41 14.03 0.93 -21.89
CA ASP A 41 15.05 0.23 -21.13
C ASP A 41 14.40 -0.82 -20.20
N PRO A 42 14.60 -2.13 -20.45
CA PRO A 42 14.06 -3.17 -19.60
C PRO A 42 14.61 -3.14 -18.17
N VAL A 43 15.82 -2.61 -17.96
CA VAL A 43 16.41 -2.49 -16.61
C VAL A 43 15.67 -1.40 -15.82
N GLU A 44 15.48 -0.22 -16.41
CA GLU A 44 14.70 0.85 -15.79
C GLU A 44 13.26 0.41 -15.50
N PHE A 45 12.62 -0.26 -16.46
CA PHE A 45 11.27 -0.82 -16.29
C PHE A 45 11.22 -1.76 -15.07
N THR A 46 12.17 -2.69 -14.98
CA THR A 46 12.21 -3.68 -13.90
C THR A 46 12.44 -3.03 -12.54
N LEU A 47 13.33 -2.04 -12.45
CA LEU A 47 13.58 -1.30 -11.20
C LEU A 47 12.34 -0.55 -10.72
N ARG A 48 11.64 0.16 -11.62
CA ARG A 48 10.40 0.88 -11.29
C ARG A 48 9.26 -0.06 -10.89
N LEU A 49 9.15 -1.20 -11.58
CA LEU A 49 8.18 -2.23 -11.24
C LEU A 49 8.46 -2.80 -9.85
N LEU A 50 9.71 -3.19 -9.56
CA LEU A 50 10.10 -3.72 -8.25
C LEU A 50 9.87 -2.71 -7.12
N GLN A 51 10.21 -1.44 -7.34
CA GLN A 51 9.95 -0.38 -6.37
C GLN A 51 8.44 -0.27 -6.07
N SER A 52 7.61 -0.27 -7.12
CA SER A 52 6.16 -0.15 -6.96
C SER A 52 5.55 -1.37 -6.29
N LEU A 53 6.02 -2.57 -6.62
CA LEU A 53 5.64 -3.82 -5.94
C LEU A 53 6.02 -3.81 -4.46
N GLY A 54 7.23 -3.31 -4.13
CA GLY A 54 7.67 -3.14 -2.76
C GLY A 54 6.75 -2.22 -1.96
N MET A 55 6.40 -1.07 -2.53
CA MET A 55 5.47 -0.12 -1.90
C MET A 55 4.06 -0.71 -1.77
N ALA A 56 3.53 -1.34 -2.82
CA ALA A 56 2.24 -1.99 -2.79
C ALA A 56 2.19 -3.07 -1.70
N GLY A 57 3.23 -3.91 -1.62
CA GLY A 57 3.35 -4.96 -0.59
C GLY A 57 3.41 -4.38 0.82
N PHE A 58 4.16 -3.29 1.05
CA PHE A 58 4.22 -2.61 2.33
C PHE A 58 2.83 -2.10 2.77
N PHE A 59 2.13 -1.38 1.91
CA PHE A 59 0.80 -0.87 2.22
C PHE A 59 -0.23 -1.98 2.44
N PHE A 60 -0.14 -3.07 1.68
CA PHE A 60 -0.99 -4.24 1.86
C PHE A 60 -0.76 -4.89 3.23
N TRP A 61 0.51 -5.08 3.61
CA TRP A 61 0.86 -5.64 4.92
C TRP A 61 0.35 -4.76 6.05
N SER A 62 0.55 -3.44 5.97
CA SER A 62 0.02 -2.48 6.93
C SER A 62 -1.51 -2.51 7.01
N SER A 63 -2.20 -2.60 5.87
CA SER A 63 -3.66 -2.76 5.81
C SER A 63 -4.12 -4.00 6.57
N LEU A 64 -3.48 -5.15 6.31
CA LEU A 64 -3.80 -6.41 7.00
C LEU A 64 -3.58 -6.32 8.51
N GLU A 65 -2.48 -5.73 8.95
CA GLU A 65 -2.17 -5.59 10.38
C GLU A 65 -3.16 -4.67 11.08
N LEU A 66 -3.58 -3.58 10.44
CA LEU A 66 -4.62 -2.67 10.96
C LEU A 66 -5.99 -3.36 11.03
N ALA A 67 -6.37 -4.11 9.99
CA ALA A 67 -7.63 -4.85 9.96
C ALA A 67 -7.69 -5.92 11.06
N LYS A 68 -6.60 -6.65 11.28
CA LYS A 68 -6.48 -7.63 12.38
C LYS A 68 -6.68 -6.99 13.75
N ARG A 69 -6.10 -5.80 13.96
CA ARG A 69 -6.24 -5.04 15.22
C ARG A 69 -7.62 -4.41 15.41
N GLY A 70 -8.30 -4.06 14.32
CA GLY A 70 -9.67 -3.53 14.37
C GLY A 70 -10.73 -4.61 14.63
N ARG A 71 -10.47 -5.87 14.24
CA ARG A 71 -11.39 -7.01 14.41
C ARG A 71 -11.28 -7.72 15.77
N LYS A 72 -10.12 -7.69 16.43
CA LYS A 72 -9.97 -8.14 17.84
C LYS A 72 -10.60 -7.13 18.79
#